data_AF-A0A2K2F1V1-F1
#
_entry.id   AF-A0A2K2F1V1-F1
#
_cell.length_a   1.000
_cell.length_b   1.000
_cell.length_c   1.000
_cell.angle_alpha   90.00
_cell.angle_beta   90.00
_cell.angle_gamma   90.00
#
_symmetry.space_group_name_H-M   'P 1'
#
loop_
_entity.id
_entity.type
_entity.pdbx_description
1 polymer ?
#
loop_
_entity_poly.entity_id
_entity_poly.type
_entity_poly.pdbx_seq_one_letter_code
_entity_poly.pdbx_strand_id
1 'polypeptide(L)' 'MDLNSMFEKINELLEDTDYPMEITDISDLEEFLNNEENSNYEVYDEIAHIYDQIMEGGDLYSDDEF' A
#
# COMPACT_ATOMS: atom_id res chain seq x y z
N MET A 1 10.93 4.79 -7.89
CA MET A 1 9.71 5.61 -7.77
C MET A 1 9.76 6.22 -6.39
N ASP A 2 9.53 7.51 -6.25
CA ASP A 2 9.56 8.17 -4.95
C ASP A 2 8.33 7.78 -4.12
N LEU A 3 8.45 7.80 -2.78
CA LEU A 3 7.39 7.43 -1.85
C LEU A 3 6.07 8.20 -2.10
N ASN A 4 6.17 9.50 -2.39
CA ASN A 4 5.00 10.31 -2.76
C ASN A 4 4.29 9.77 -4.00
N SER A 5 5.03 9.39 -5.04
CA SER A 5 4.43 8.86 -6.27
C SER A 5 3.81 7.47 -6.08
N MET A 6 4.27 6.70 -5.09
CA MET A 6 3.65 5.44 -4.71
C MET A 6 2.31 5.67 -4.01
N PHE A 7 2.24 6.65 -3.09
CA PHE A 7 0.97 7.02 -2.46
C PHE A 7 -0.02 7.64 -3.46
N GLU A 8 0.42 8.48 -4.38
CA GLU A 8 -0.43 8.98 -5.47
C GLU A 8 -1.03 7.83 -6.27
N LYS A 9 -0.23 6.81 -6.60
CA LYS A 9 -0.71 5.62 -7.31
C LYS A 9 -1.73 4.82 -6.49
N ILE A 10 -1.49 4.65 -5.19
CA ILE A 10 -2.44 3.95 -4.31
C ILE A 10 -3.77 4.71 -4.26
N ASN A 11 -3.75 6.04 -4.12
CA ASN A 11 -4.97 6.83 -4.11
C ASN A 11 -5.72 6.77 -5.44
N GLU A 12 -5.01 6.78 -6.58
CA GLU A 12 -5.62 6.59 -7.90
C GLU A 12 -6.32 5.21 -8.01
N LEU A 13 -5.71 4.16 -7.47
CA LEU A 13 -6.34 2.84 -7.40
C LEU A 13 -7.60 2.83 -6.52
N LEU A 14 -7.60 3.62 -5.45
CA LEU A 14 -8.70 3.72 -4.50
C LEU A 14 -9.83 4.64 -5.00
N GLU A 15 -9.58 5.57 -5.93
CA GLU A 15 -10.62 6.44 -6.52
C GLU A 15 -11.74 5.64 -7.22
N ASP A 16 -11.40 4.48 -7.81
CA ASP A 16 -12.36 3.56 -8.43
C ASP A 16 -13.05 2.63 -7.40
N THR A 17 -12.75 2.77 -6.11
CA THR A 17 -13.32 1.97 -5.01
C THR A 17 -14.25 2.80 -4.11
N ASP A 18 -14.93 2.14 -3.17
CA ASP A 18 -15.77 2.81 -2.16
C ASP A 18 -14.96 3.21 -0.91
N TYR A 19 -13.63 3.17 -0.97
CA TYR A 19 -12.79 3.51 0.17
C TYR A 19 -12.81 5.03 0.42
N PRO A 20 -13.25 5.50 1.60
CA PRO A 20 -13.58 6.92 1.82
C PRO A 20 -12.38 7.80 2.22
N MET A 21 -11.20 7.22 2.39
CA MET A 21 -10.03 7.91 2.95
C MET A 21 -8.86 7.89 1.96
N GLU A 22 -8.11 8.99 1.90
CA GLU A 22 -6.87 9.04 1.14
C GLU A 22 -5.71 8.53 2.00
N ILE A 23 -4.85 7.71 1.40
CA ILE A 23 -3.63 7.18 2.01
C ILE A 23 -2.52 8.23 1.85
N THR A 24 -2.11 8.90 2.92
CA THR A 24 -1.03 9.91 2.87
C THR A 24 0.28 9.43 3.47
N ASP A 25 0.21 8.42 4.34
CA ASP A 25 1.37 7.88 5.04
C ASP A 25 1.32 6.35 5.13
N ILE A 26 2.44 5.74 5.53
CA ILE A 26 2.55 4.28 5.68
C ILE A 26 1.53 3.75 6.71
N SER A 27 1.27 4.49 7.78
CA SER A 27 0.28 4.09 8.79
C SER A 27 -1.13 3.91 8.22
N ASP A 28 -1.56 4.79 7.32
CA ASP A 28 -2.87 4.68 6.67
C ASP A 28 -2.92 3.47 5.74
N LEU A 29 -1.81 3.24 5.03
CA LEU A 29 -1.64 2.07 4.15
C LEU A 29 -1.68 0.76 4.94
N GLU A 30 -1.04 0.71 6.10
CA GLU A 30 -1.11 -0.43 7.01
C GLU A 30 -2.51 -0.62 7.57
N GLU A 31 -3.22 0.45 7.92
CA GLU A 31 -4.62 0.35 8.36
C GLU A 31 -5.51 -0.21 7.24
N PHE A 32 -5.30 0.23 5.99
CA PHE A 32 -5.99 -0.31 4.83
C PHE A 32 -5.71 -1.81 4.65
N LEU A 33 -4.44 -2.23 4.73
CA LEU A 33 -4.04 -3.63 4.54
C LEU A 33 -4.39 -4.54 5.73
N ASN A 34 -4.50 -4.01 6.94
CA ASN A 34 -4.91 -4.79 8.11
C ASN A 34 -6.44 -5.00 8.19
N ASN A 35 -7.21 -4.31 7.36
CA ASN A 35 -8.67 -4.47 7.33
C ASN A 35 -9.07 -5.58 6.34
N GLU A 36 -9.55 -6.71 6.87
CA GLU A 36 -10.03 -7.85 6.05
C GLU A 36 -11.17 -7.46 5.10
N GLU A 37 -11.98 -6.45 5.39
CA GLU A 37 -13.02 -6.02 4.45
C GLU A 37 -12.43 -5.45 3.17
N ASN A 38 -11.29 -4.75 3.27
CA ASN A 38 -10.59 -4.16 2.13
C ASN A 38 -9.98 -5.21 1.21
N SER A 39 -9.78 -6.45 1.67
CA SER A 39 -9.31 -7.55 0.82
C SER A 39 -10.31 -7.95 -0.26
N ASN A 40 -11.54 -7.43 -0.22
CA ASN A 40 -12.53 -7.62 -1.29
C ASN A 40 -12.36 -6.64 -2.44
N TYR A 41 -11.55 -5.59 -2.30
CA TYR A 41 -11.27 -4.68 -3.40
C TYR A 41 -10.34 -5.34 -4.42
N GLU A 42 -10.66 -5.21 -5.70
CA GLU A 42 -9.84 -5.77 -6.78
C GLU A 42 -8.42 -5.18 -6.82
N VAL A 43 -8.25 -3.97 -6.27
CA VAL A 43 -6.97 -3.27 -6.17
C VAL A 43 -6.15 -3.65 -4.94
N TYR A 44 -6.69 -4.46 -4.02
CA TYR A 44 -6.03 -4.78 -2.75
C TYR A 44 -4.66 -5.44 -2.95
N ASP A 45 -4.57 -6.45 -3.82
CA ASP A 45 -3.30 -7.12 -4.15
C ASP A 45 -2.28 -6.14 -4.75
N GLU A 46 -2.72 -5.19 -5.58
CA GLU A 46 -1.81 -4.20 -6.17
C GLU A 46 -1.31 -3.20 -5.11
N ILE A 47 -2.18 -2.76 -4.21
CA ILE A 47 -1.83 -1.88 -3.09
C ILE A 47 -0.86 -2.57 -2.12
N ALA A 48 -1.09 -3.85 -1.81
CA ALA A 48 -0.19 -4.66 -0.99
C ALA A 48 1.20 -4.79 -1.63
N HIS A 49 1.25 -4.99 -2.96
CA HIS A 49 2.52 -5.04 -3.69
C HIS A 49 3.27 -3.69 -3.70
N ILE A 50 2.55 -2.56 -3.71
CA ILE A 50 3.17 -1.24 -3.59
C ILE A 50 3.71 -1.03 -2.16
N TYR A 51 2.97 -1.45 -1.14
CA TYR A 51 3.45 -1.42 0.25
C TYR A 51 4.73 -2.25 0.43
N ASP A 52 4.78 -3.45 -0.13
CA ASP A 52 6.00 -4.29 -0.10
C ASP A 52 7.18 -3.55 -0.75
N GLN A 53 6.99 -2.94 -1.92
CA GLN A 53 8.02 -2.11 -2.57
C GLN A 53 8.45 -0.88 -1.75
N ILE A 54 7.52 -0.25 -1.01
CA ILE A 54 7.84 0.86 -0.09
C ILE A 54 8.75 0.33 1.02
N MET A 55 8.43 -0.84 1.60
CA MET A 55 9.19 -1.45 2.68
C MET A 55 10.56 -1.95 2.20
N GLU A 56 10.61 -2.62 1.04
CA GLU A 56 11.85 -3.05 0.38
C GLU A 56 12.74 -1.86 -0.03
N GLY A 57 12.13 -0.75 -0.45
CA GLY A 57 12.82 0.47 -0.84
C GLY A 57 13.24 1.38 0.33
N GLY A 58 12.61 1.21 1.50
CA GLY A 58 12.81 2.02 2.71
C GLY A 58 14.06 1.66 3.52
N ASP A 59 14.45 0.39 3.52
CA ASP A 59 15.71 -0.18 4.03
C ASP A 59 15.62 -1.66 3.59
N LEU A 60 16.64 -2.39 3.14
CA LEU A 60 17.62 -2.93 4.07
C LEU A 60 17.07 -3.36 5.45
N TYR A 61 15.80 -3.80 5.53
CA TYR A 61 15.34 -4.78 6.51
C TYR A 61 16.14 -6.06 6.24
N SER A 62 17.28 -6.04 6.90
CA SER A 62 18.39 -6.96 6.80
C SER A 62 17.95 -8.40 7.10
N ASP A 63 18.39 -9.34 6.22
CA ASP A 63 18.52 -10.80 6.41
C ASP A 63 17.21 -11.58 6.71
N ASP A 64 16.92 -12.76 6.19
CA ASP A 64 17.64 -13.79 5.42
C ASP A 64 16.59 -14.89 5.17
N GLU A 65 16.48 -15.46 3.97
CA GLU A 65 16.12 -16.89 3.82
C GLU A 65 16.45 -17.36 2.39
N PHE A 66 17.66 -17.90 2.19
CA PHE A 66 17.87 -19.21 1.54
C PHE A 66 19.30 -19.76 1.70
#